data_AF-A0A6J4G6C7-F1
#
_entry.id   AF-A0A6J4G6C7-F1
#
_cell.length_a   1.000
_cell.length_b   1.000
_cell.length_c   1.000
_cell.angle_alpha   90.00
_cell.angle_beta   90.00
_cell.angle_gamma   90.00
#
_symmetry.space_group_name_H-M   'P 1'
#
loop_
_entity.id
_entity.type
_entity.pdbx_description
1 polymer ?
#
loop_
_entity_poly.entity_id
_entity_poly.type
_entity_poly.pdbx_seq_one_letter_code
_entity_poly.pdbx_strand_id
1 'polypeptide(L)'
;MVQIIWTTIARNDYWKNIEYLESEWTLQDVYNFMDKTDDLIQLLMKQNLIFKPSNYKDVFQVPVTKQITLYYKVLEDNEIELLRFWNTYQNPEKLKL
;
A
#
# COMPACT_ATOMS: atom_id res chain seq x y z
N MET A 1 4.38 3.64 -20.32
CA MET A 1 4.90 2.78 -19.24
C MET A 1 4.35 3.35 -17.95
N VAL A 2 3.71 2.56 -17.11
CA VAL A 2 3.12 3.08 -15.87
C VAL A 2 4.25 3.39 -14.87
N GLN A 3 4.21 4.58 -14.29
CA GLN A 3 5.19 5.01 -13.29
C GLN A 3 4.59 4.94 -11.89
N ILE A 4 5.36 4.43 -10.94
CA ILE A 4 4.95 4.30 -9.54
C ILE A 4 5.63 5.40 -8.73
N ILE A 5 4.83 6.23 -8.08
CA ILE A 5 5.30 7.35 -7.26
C ILE A 5 4.95 7.04 -5.81
N TRP A 6 5.94 7.07 -4.93
CA TRP A 6 5.73 6.92 -3.50
C TRP A 6 5.67 8.29 -2.85
N THR A 7 4.53 8.63 -2.24
CA THR A 7 4.50 9.80 -1.36
C THR A 7 5.42 9.57 -0.17
N THR A 8 5.90 10.66 0.44
CA THR A 8 6.70 10.60 1.68
C THR A 8 5.96 9.84 2.78
N ILE A 9 4.64 9.98 2.84
CA ILE A 9 3.82 9.29 3.84
C ILE A 9 3.76 7.79 3.56
N ALA A 10 3.52 7.36 2.32
CA ALA A 10 3.56 5.94 1.95
C ALA A 10 4.92 5.30 2.27
N ARG A 11 6.02 6.00 1.96
CA ARG A 11 7.37 5.51 2.28
C ARG A 11 7.56 5.33 3.79
N ASN A 12 7.13 6.30 4.59
CA ASN A 12 7.22 6.23 6.04
C ASN A 12 6.33 5.12 6.62
N ASP A 13 5.11 4.95 6.10
CA ASP A 13 4.21 3.88 6.52
C ASP A 13 4.79 2.50 6.21
N TYR A 14 5.39 2.32 5.04
CA TYR A 14 6.04 1.07 4.66
C TYR A 14 7.14 0.67 5.64
N TRP A 15 8.05 1.60 5.96
CA TRP A 15 9.11 1.35 6.94
C TRP A 15 8.56 1.09 8.35
N LYS A 16 7.56 1.86 8.79
CA LYS A 16 6.91 1.62 10.09
C LYS A 16 6.24 0.25 10.17
N ASN A 17 5.66 -0.23 9.07
CA ASN A 17 5.10 -1.57 9.01
C ASN A 17 6.19 -2.64 9.11
N ILE A 18 7.34 -2.44 8.47
CA ILE A 18 8.50 -3.33 8.61
C ILE A 18 8.98 -3.35 10.06
N GLU A 19 9.25 -2.18 10.65
CA GLU A 19 9.70 -2.06 12.05
C GLU A 19 8.73 -2.74 13.02
N TYR A 20 7.42 -2.56 12.82
CA TYR A 20 6.39 -3.22 13.62
C TYR A 20 6.36 -4.74 13.44
N LEU A 21 6.50 -5.23 12.20
CA LEU A 21 6.54 -6.66 11.92
C LEU A 21 7.83 -7.29 12.47
N GLU A 22 8.95 -6.59 12.45
CA GLU A 22 10.20 -7.05 13.05
C GLU A 22 10.14 -7.11 14.59
N SER A 23 9.39 -6.20 15.24
CA SER A 23 9.27 -6.18 16.70
C SER A 23 8.23 -7.16 17.24
N GLU A 24 7.10 -7.31 16.56
CA GLU A 24 5.95 -8.08 17.08
C GLU A 24 5.75 -9.43 16.37
N TRP A 25 6.39 -9.67 15.22
CA TRP A 25 6.15 -10.83 14.36
C TRP A 25 7.46 -11.49 13.91
N THR A 26 7.35 -12.48 13.01
CA THR A 26 8.52 -13.22 12.53
C THR A 26 9.17 -12.53 11.34
N LEU A 27 10.46 -12.78 11.11
CA LEU A 27 11.15 -12.33 9.89
C LEU A 27 10.45 -12.83 8.61
N GLN A 28 9.78 -13.98 8.67
CA GLN A 28 9.01 -14.51 7.54
C GLN A 28 7.79 -13.62 7.22
N ASP A 29 7.15 -13.03 8.23
CA ASP A 29 6.05 -12.10 8.05
C ASP A 29 6.52 -10.78 7.42
N VAL A 30 7.71 -10.31 7.82
CA VAL A 30 8.38 -9.15 7.22
C VAL A 30 8.64 -9.39 5.74
N TYR A 31 9.32 -10.49 5.38
CA TYR A 31 9.61 -10.81 3.98
C TYR A 31 8.34 -10.98 3.15
N ASN A 32 7.33 -11.67 3.69
CA ASN A 32 6.05 -11.84 3.01
C ASN A 32 5.32 -10.49 2.78
N PHE A 33 5.46 -9.50 3.65
CA PHE A 33 4.93 -8.16 3.41
C PHE A 33 5.70 -7.44 2.29
N MET A 34 7.03 -7.51 2.30
CA MET A 34 7.89 -6.91 1.29
C MET A 34 7.62 -7.51 -0.10
N ASP A 35 7.66 -8.84 -0.22
CA ASP A 35 7.43 -9.57 -1.46
C ASP A 35 6.05 -9.25 -2.05
N LYS A 36 5.00 -9.25 -1.22
CA LYS A 36 3.64 -8.90 -1.67
C LYS A 36 3.50 -7.45 -2.08
N THR A 37 4.25 -6.54 -1.45
CA THR A 37 4.27 -5.14 -1.86
C THR A 37 4.86 -5.01 -3.26
N ASP A 38 5.99 -5.67 -3.51
CA ASP A 38 6.64 -5.67 -4.82
C ASP A 38 5.78 -6.30 -5.90
N ASP A 39 5.19 -7.48 -5.64
CA ASP A 39 4.27 -8.16 -6.56
C ASP A 39 3.07 -7.27 -6.92
N LEU A 40 2.50 -6.60 -5.91
CA LEU A 40 1.37 -5.72 -6.11
C LEU A 40 1.75 -4.51 -6.97
N ILE A 41 2.91 -3.91 -6.74
CA ILE A 41 3.44 -2.82 -7.56
C ILE A 41 3.62 -3.27 -9.01
N GLN A 42 4.14 -4.46 -9.24
CA GLN A 42 4.28 -5.03 -10.59
C GLN A 42 2.92 -5.23 -11.27
N LEU A 43 1.90 -5.68 -10.52
CA LEU A 43 0.54 -5.82 -11.04
C LEU A 43 -0.10 -4.45 -11.37
N LEU A 44 0.11 -3.45 -10.52
CA LEU A 44 -0.34 -2.08 -10.75
C LEU A 44 0.29 -1.50 -12.02
N MET A 45 1.60 -1.71 -12.22
CA MET A 45 2.30 -1.27 -13.42
C MET A 45 1.78 -1.91 -14.72
N LYS A 46 1.26 -3.15 -14.62
CA LYS A 46 0.67 -3.88 -15.74
C LYS A 46 -0.81 -3.57 -15.97
N GLN A 47 -1.41 -2.71 -15.14
CA GLN A 47 -2.86 -2.44 -15.13
C GLN A 47 -3.71 -3.73 -15.00
N ASN A 48 -3.15 -4.78 -14.37
CA ASN A 48 -3.76 -6.10 -14.29
C ASN A 48 -4.55 -6.30 -12.98
N LEU A 49 -5.08 -5.22 -12.42
CA LEU A 49 -5.80 -5.21 -11.15
C LEU A 49 -7.14 -4.52 -11.32
N ILE A 50 -8.19 -5.15 -10.80
CA ILE A 50 -9.48 -4.49 -10.64
C ILE A 50 -9.39 -3.63 -9.39
N PHE A 51 -9.44 -2.32 -9.59
CA PHE A 51 -9.25 -1.36 -8.51
C PHE A 51 -10.52 -1.27 -7.66
N LYS A 52 -10.42 -1.65 -6.38
CA LYS A 52 -11.54 -1.48 -5.43
C LYS A 52 -11.56 -0.01 -4.99
N PRO A 53 -12.66 0.73 -5.19
CA PRO A 53 -12.76 2.09 -4.70
C PRO A 53 -12.72 2.12 -3.17
N SER A 54 -12.12 3.17 -2.63
CA SER A 54 -12.20 3.51 -1.21
C SER A 54 -13.35 4.48 -0.94
N ASN A 55 -13.50 4.89 0.31
CA ASN A 55 -14.46 5.93 0.69
C ASN A 55 -14.00 7.34 0.30
N TYR A 56 -12.78 7.49 -0.20
CA TYR A 56 -12.22 8.76 -0.65
C TYR A 56 -12.31 8.85 -2.18
N LYS A 57 -12.66 10.05 -2.66
CA LYS A 57 -12.83 10.33 -4.08
C LYS A 57 -11.52 10.05 -4.85
N ASP A 58 -11.64 9.31 -5.94
CA ASP A 58 -10.55 8.95 -6.86
C ASP A 58 -9.41 8.15 -6.20
N VAL A 59 -9.66 7.59 -5.01
CA VAL A 59 -8.71 6.73 -4.29
C VAL A 59 -9.18 5.29 -4.31
N PHE A 60 -8.26 4.41 -4.64
CA PHE A 60 -8.46 2.96 -4.62
C PHE A 60 -7.71 2.34 -3.45
N GLN A 61 -8.17 1.18 -3.04
CA GLN A 61 -7.56 0.40 -1.98
C GLN A 61 -7.36 -1.04 -2.41
N VAL A 62 -6.27 -1.64 -1.98
CA VAL A 62 -5.97 -3.04 -2.24
C VAL A 62 -5.25 -3.64 -1.03
N PRO A 63 -5.69 -4.79 -0.52
CA PRO A 63 -4.97 -5.48 0.55
C PRO A 63 -3.60 -5.94 0.06
N VAL A 64 -2.53 -5.56 0.77
CA VAL A 64 -1.18 -6.12 0.57
C VAL A 64 -1.08 -7.42 1.35
N THR A 65 -1.48 -7.37 2.62
CA THR A 65 -1.64 -8.55 3.48
C THR A 65 -3.02 -8.50 4.12
N LYS A 66 -3.35 -9.47 4.98
CA LYS A 66 -4.61 -9.42 5.76
C LYS A 66 -4.69 -8.20 6.67
N GLN A 67 -3.53 -7.64 7.04
CA GLN A 67 -3.39 -6.63 8.08
C GLN A 67 -2.95 -5.28 7.53
N ILE A 68 -2.47 -5.22 6.28
CA ILE A 68 -1.95 -3.99 5.67
C ILE A 68 -2.64 -3.76 4.33
N THR A 69 -3.26 -2.60 4.18
CA THR A 69 -3.94 -2.16 2.97
C THR A 69 -3.19 -0.99 2.33
N LEU A 70 -2.93 -1.10 1.03
CA LEU A 70 -2.38 0.00 0.24
C LEU A 70 -3.53 0.87 -0.28
N TYR A 71 -3.41 2.18 -0.05
CA TYR A 71 -4.23 3.20 -0.70
C TYR A 71 -3.43 3.91 -1.77
N TYR A 72 -4.01 4.10 -2.94
CA TYR A 72 -3.33 4.71 -4.08
C TYR A 72 -4.31 5.46 -4.99
N LYS A 73 -3.75 6.33 -5.83
CA LYS A 73 -4.47 7.07 -6.88
C LYS A 73 -3.90 6.72 -8.25
N VAL A 74 -4.77 6.75 -9.26
CA VAL A 74 -4.36 6.70 -10.66
C VAL A 74 -4.45 8.12 -11.20
N LEU A 75 -3.35 8.63 -11.74
CA LEU A 75 -3.25 9.96 -12.32
C LEU A 75 -3.39 9.90 -13.85
N GLU A 76 -3.63 11.04 -14.48
CA GLU A 76 -3.94 11.13 -15.91
C GLU A 76 -2.77 10.70 -16.82
N ASP A 77 -1.52 10.80 -16.34
CA ASP A 77 -0.30 10.55 -17.13
C ASP A 77 0.23 9.09 -17.07
N ASN A 78 -0.64 8.11 -16.80
CA ASN A 78 -0.26 6.73 -16.49
C ASN A 78 0.65 6.61 -15.25
N GLU A 79 0.47 7.51 -14.29
CA GLU A 79 1.16 7.43 -13.02
C GLU A 79 0.23 6.85 -11.95
N ILE A 80 0.80 6.06 -11.06
CA ILE A 80 0.12 5.54 -9.88
C ILE A 80 0.85 6.08 -8.66
N GLU A 81 0.13 6.88 -7.88
CA GLU A 81 0.65 7.46 -6.65
C GLU A 81 0.23 6.61 -5.45
N LEU A 82 1.22 6.07 -4.74
CA LEU A 82 1.02 5.34 -3.49
C LEU A 82 0.88 6.36 -2.35
N LEU A 83 -0.29 6.36 -1.72
CA LEU A 83 -0.64 7.33 -0.68
C LEU A 83 -0.27 6.83 0.71
N ARG A 84 -0.70 5.62 1.08
CA ARG A 84 -0.57 5.09 2.45
C ARG A 84 -0.52 3.56 2.47
N PHE A 85 0.30 3.01 3.37
CA PHE A 85 0.26 1.60 3.76
C PHE A 85 -0.38 1.49 5.13
N TRP A 86 -1.70 1.35 5.15
CA TRP A 86 -2.47 1.38 6.39
C TRP A 86 -2.51 0.01 7.06
N ASN A 87 -2.02 -0.06 8.29
CA ASN A 87 -2.17 -1.23 9.14
C ASN A 87 -3.55 -1.24 9.80
N THR A 88 -4.38 -2.23 9.52
CA THR A 88 -5.77 -2.33 9.98
C THR A 88 -5.92 -2.58 11.48
N TYR A 89 -4.84 -2.91 12.19
CA TYR A 89 -4.85 -2.92 13.67
C TYR A 89 -4.77 -1.52 14.27
N GLN A 90 -4.42 -0.50 13.49
CA GLN A 90 -4.53 0.89 13.92
C GLN A 90 -6.00 1.34 13.87
N ASN A 91 -6.41 2.16 14.83
CA ASN A 91 -7.77 2.69 14.90
C ASN A 91 -8.15 3.35 13.55
N PRO A 92 -9.20 2.86 12.84
CA PRO A 92 -9.60 3.37 11.52
C PRO A 92 -9.85 4.87 11.49
N GLU A 93 -10.30 5.48 12.59
CA GLU A 93 -10.55 6.93 12.70
C GLU A 93 -9.26 7.77 12.60
N LYS A 94 -8.08 7.15 12.74
CA LYS A 94 -6.78 7.81 12.59
C LYS A 94 -6.27 7.83 11.15
N LEU A 95 -6.95 7.17 10.21
CA LEU A 95 -6.58 7.18 8.80
C LEU A 95 -6.79 8.58 8.21
N LYS A 96 -5.71 9.19 7.73
CA LYS A 96 -5.72 10.46 6.98
C LYS A 96 -4.99 10.22 5.67
N LEU A 97 -5.69 10.27 4.54
CA LEU A 97 -5.12 10.08 3.21
C LEU A 97 -4.66 11.41 2.61
#